data_AF-A0A317IV73-F1
#
_entry.id   AF-A0A317IV73-F1
#
_cell.length_a   1.000
_cell.length_b   1.000
_cell.length_c   1.000
_cell.angle_alpha   90.00
_cell.angle_beta   90.00
_cell.angle_gamma   90.00
#
_symmetry.space_group_name_H-M   'P 1'
#
loop_
_entity.id
_entity.type
_entity.pdbx_description
1 polymer ?
#
loop_
_entity_poly.entity_id
_entity_poly.type
_entity_poly.pdbx_seq_one_letter_code
_entity_poly.pdbx_strand_id
1 'polypeptide(L)'
;MIKDIEISPEMARLIQRNCAQRQLPAEREVARYVVETTILELTPELELMVEADAPLAEITPLAKSIGVNDVVINGSHIHVAVLDSEEKISIKSVLVGTDYLKSGTLVVKLNGIRSGAVVGSISENEWRSAQDKNAMTPELAIAFHPDNRFDLTDFFKGLAHEQPESKRTVTATDCLAFLKDPDSLPINTQKQIVSGLLNRSVRESVALAANSNKDETIEVLRDASVWNARVEKFSERVTSKFPSFNRNKIKAAVLRIGEKLGGQTEMAEFRKSVLNELTQEAITEKLTSQRKAQLALLIDRISAGASALAAVKQMVTNPLSFDLAQAINKQREGLVSFASATVEEFGLAFKNLALQPTYATHSQKEAVGLDAVNEALLLLEAANLAEQVRELEL
;
A
#
# COMPACT_ATOMS: atom_id res chain seq x y z
N MET A 1 5.37 -39.81 -18.57
CA MET A 1 3.94 -39.43 -18.76
C MET A 1 3.87 -37.94 -18.49
N ILE A 2 3.45 -37.15 -19.47
CA ILE A 2 3.36 -35.69 -19.32
C ILE A 2 2.26 -35.40 -18.28
N LYS A 3 2.62 -34.78 -17.17
CA LYS A 3 1.69 -34.44 -16.09
C LYS A 3 1.07 -33.07 -16.38
N ASP A 4 -0.26 -33.00 -16.34
CA ASP A 4 -0.98 -31.73 -16.44
C ASP A 4 -1.03 -31.07 -15.05
N ILE A 5 -0.66 -29.80 -14.99
CA ILE A 5 -0.71 -29.00 -13.77
C ILE A 5 -2.02 -28.24 -13.75
N GLU A 6 -2.86 -28.51 -12.76
CA GLU A 6 -4.08 -27.73 -12.53
C GLU A 6 -3.77 -26.42 -11.80
N ILE A 7 -4.35 -25.33 -12.29
CA ILE A 7 -4.20 -23.99 -11.75
C ILE A 7 -5.51 -23.60 -11.07
N SER A 8 -5.42 -23.28 -9.77
CA SER A 8 -6.59 -22.88 -9.00
C SER A 8 -7.24 -21.61 -9.58
N PRO A 9 -8.56 -21.44 -9.43
CA PRO A 9 -9.25 -20.22 -9.85
C PRO A 9 -8.66 -18.94 -9.27
N GLU A 10 -8.20 -18.99 -8.03
CA GLU A 10 -7.59 -17.88 -7.31
C GLU A 10 -6.24 -17.51 -7.93
N MET A 11 -5.41 -18.52 -8.23
CA MET A 11 -4.11 -18.32 -8.87
C MET A 11 -4.26 -17.78 -10.29
N ALA A 12 -5.18 -18.34 -11.09
CA ALA A 12 -5.46 -17.85 -12.43
C ALA A 12 -5.89 -16.36 -12.42
N ARG A 13 -6.73 -15.94 -11.46
CA ARG A 13 -7.11 -14.53 -11.29
C ARG A 13 -5.93 -13.65 -10.88
N LEU A 14 -5.05 -14.16 -10.01
CA LEU A 14 -3.85 -13.44 -9.58
C LEU A 14 -2.90 -13.21 -10.77
N ILE A 15 -2.65 -14.25 -11.56
CA ILE A 15 -1.86 -14.19 -12.79
C ILE A 15 -2.46 -13.17 -13.75
N GLN A 16 -3.77 -13.25 -14.04
CA GLN A 16 -4.45 -12.29 -14.91
C GLN A 16 -4.31 -10.84 -14.42
N ARG A 17 -4.43 -10.60 -13.12
CA ARG A 17 -4.27 -9.27 -12.52
C ARG A 17 -2.84 -8.76 -12.67
N ASN A 18 -1.84 -9.59 -12.37
CA ASN A 18 -0.42 -9.23 -12.48
C ASN A 18 -0.04 -8.93 -13.93
N CYS A 19 -0.48 -9.79 -14.87
CA CYS A 19 -0.30 -9.59 -16.30
C CYS A 19 -0.97 -8.32 -16.80
N ALA A 20 -2.19 -7.99 -16.33
CA ALA A 20 -2.88 -6.77 -16.70
C ALA A 20 -2.14 -5.50 -16.21
N GLN A 21 -1.62 -5.52 -14.98
CA GLN A 21 -0.82 -4.41 -14.44
C GLN A 21 0.48 -4.20 -15.23
N ARG A 22 1.12 -5.28 -15.68
CA ARG A 22 2.38 -5.27 -16.43
C ARG A 22 2.18 -5.16 -17.94
N GLN A 23 0.93 -5.24 -18.41
CA GLN A 23 0.55 -5.29 -19.84
C GLN A 23 1.23 -6.44 -20.59
N LEU A 24 1.25 -7.63 -19.98
CA LEU A 24 1.83 -8.85 -20.54
C LEU A 24 0.72 -9.87 -20.89
N PRO A 25 0.94 -10.76 -21.88
CA PRO A 25 0.04 -11.88 -22.14
C PRO A 25 -0.03 -12.83 -20.94
N ALA A 26 -1.25 -13.24 -20.55
CA ALA A 26 -1.46 -14.10 -19.39
C ALA A 26 -0.87 -15.50 -19.60
N GLU A 27 -0.87 -15.98 -20.84
CA GLU A 27 -0.38 -17.30 -21.25
C GLU A 27 1.08 -17.50 -20.88
N ARG A 28 1.90 -16.44 -20.96
CA ARG A 28 3.34 -16.50 -20.66
C ARG A 28 3.60 -16.76 -19.17
N GLU A 29 2.88 -16.02 -18.32
CA GLU A 29 3.00 -16.16 -16.87
C GLU A 29 2.38 -17.49 -16.38
N VAL A 30 1.26 -17.90 -16.98
CA VAL A 30 0.67 -19.22 -16.75
C VAL A 30 1.68 -20.33 -17.10
N ALA A 31 2.38 -20.23 -18.23
CA ALA A 31 3.38 -21.21 -18.62
C ALA A 31 4.58 -21.26 -17.68
N ARG A 32 5.05 -20.11 -17.18
CA ARG A 32 6.09 -20.06 -16.13
C ARG A 32 5.61 -20.76 -14.87
N TYR A 33 4.41 -20.46 -14.41
CA TYR A 33 3.82 -21.11 -13.23
C TYR A 33 3.71 -22.63 -13.38
N VAL A 34 3.30 -23.12 -14.55
CA VAL A 34 3.26 -24.55 -14.88
C VAL A 34 4.65 -25.16 -14.77
N VAL A 35 5.67 -24.52 -15.36
CA VAL A 35 7.06 -25.01 -15.32
C VAL A 35 7.56 -25.04 -13.88
N GLU A 36 7.45 -23.94 -13.13
CA GLU A 36 7.87 -23.83 -11.74
C GLU A 36 7.22 -24.90 -10.86
N THR A 37 5.90 -25.07 -10.98
CA THR A 37 5.15 -26.08 -10.23
C THR A 37 5.60 -27.49 -10.61
N THR A 38 5.80 -27.76 -11.90
CA THR A 38 6.27 -29.07 -12.37
C THR A 38 7.64 -29.40 -11.79
N ILE A 39 8.55 -28.41 -11.73
CA ILE A 39 9.89 -28.59 -11.15
C ILE A 39 9.83 -28.87 -9.65
N LEU A 40 8.98 -28.13 -8.92
CA LEU A 40 8.81 -28.33 -7.48
C LEU A 40 8.24 -29.72 -7.12
N GLU A 41 7.56 -30.37 -8.06
CA GLU A 41 7.05 -31.74 -7.92
C GLU A 41 8.06 -32.82 -8.36
N LEU A 42 9.20 -32.45 -8.96
CA LEU A 42 10.25 -33.41 -9.31
C LEU A 42 10.95 -33.96 -8.06
N THR A 43 11.64 -35.09 -8.23
CA THR A 43 12.33 -35.75 -7.13
C THR A 43 13.37 -34.83 -6.47
N PRO A 44 13.38 -34.73 -5.12
CA PRO A 44 14.34 -33.90 -4.38
C PRO A 44 15.82 -34.23 -4.66
N GLU A 45 16.11 -35.45 -5.12
CA GLU A 45 17.45 -35.94 -5.48
C GLU A 45 18.11 -35.15 -6.63
N LEU A 46 17.34 -34.37 -7.40
CA LEU A 46 17.86 -33.51 -8.46
C LEU A 46 18.40 -32.18 -7.95
N GLU A 47 18.20 -31.85 -6.66
CA GLU A 47 18.69 -30.61 -6.02
C GLU A 47 18.34 -29.34 -6.83
N LEU A 48 17.15 -29.30 -7.42
CA LEU A 48 16.68 -28.17 -8.23
C LEU A 48 16.15 -27.06 -7.31
N MET A 49 16.75 -25.88 -7.40
CA MET A 49 16.32 -24.68 -6.69
C MET A 49 15.78 -23.66 -7.69
N VAL A 50 14.48 -23.37 -7.60
CA VAL A 50 13.84 -22.31 -8.38
C VAL A 50 14.12 -20.96 -7.72
N GLU A 51 14.74 -20.03 -8.45
CA GLU A 51 15.03 -18.68 -8.00
C GLU A 51 13.97 -17.71 -8.54
N ALA A 52 12.94 -17.39 -7.76
CA ALA A 52 11.79 -16.61 -8.23
C ALA A 52 12.11 -15.15 -8.63
N ASP A 53 13.12 -14.53 -8.00
CA ASP A 53 13.47 -13.12 -8.21
C ASP A 53 14.58 -12.90 -9.26
N ALA A 54 15.18 -13.98 -9.76
CA ALA A 54 16.26 -13.96 -10.73
C ALA A 54 15.84 -13.87 -12.22
N PRO A 55 14.64 -14.30 -12.67
CA PRO A 55 14.29 -14.33 -14.09
C PRO A 55 14.29 -12.95 -14.73
N LEU A 56 14.71 -12.89 -15.99
CA LEU A 56 14.61 -11.65 -16.77
C LEU A 56 13.15 -11.30 -17.07
N ALA A 57 12.25 -12.29 -17.05
CA ALA A 57 10.81 -12.12 -17.13
C ALA A 57 10.25 -11.15 -16.08
N GLU A 58 10.88 -10.97 -14.91
CA GLU A 58 10.43 -10.00 -13.90
C GLU A 58 10.73 -8.54 -14.29
N ILE A 59 11.65 -8.32 -15.23
CA ILE A 59 11.97 -7.00 -15.76
C ILE A 59 10.92 -6.65 -16.83
N THR A 60 9.84 -5.99 -16.40
CA THR A 60 8.66 -5.68 -17.25
C THR A 60 9.00 -5.08 -18.62
N PRO A 61 9.93 -4.11 -18.77
CA PRO A 61 10.30 -3.63 -20.10
C PRO A 61 10.88 -4.71 -21.01
N LEU A 62 11.70 -5.64 -20.51
CA LEU A 62 12.24 -6.75 -21.32
C LEU A 62 11.13 -7.74 -21.70
N ALA A 63 10.28 -8.12 -20.74
CA ALA A 63 9.19 -9.06 -20.98
C ALA A 63 8.21 -8.52 -22.04
N LYS A 64 7.94 -7.21 -22.02
CA LYS A 64 7.05 -6.55 -22.98
C LYS A 64 7.70 -6.35 -24.35
N SER A 65 8.93 -5.85 -24.38
CA SER A 65 9.56 -5.41 -25.63
C SER A 65 10.30 -6.51 -26.36
N ILE A 66 10.98 -7.41 -25.64
CA ILE A 66 11.78 -8.49 -26.24
C ILE A 66 11.02 -9.81 -26.18
N GLY A 67 10.11 -9.95 -25.22
CA GLY A 67 9.36 -11.17 -25.01
C GLY A 67 10.12 -12.22 -24.22
N VAL A 68 11.03 -11.81 -23.33
CA VAL A 68 11.64 -12.75 -22.37
C VAL A 68 10.56 -13.36 -21.48
N ASN A 69 10.66 -14.66 -21.27
CA ASN A 69 9.78 -15.45 -20.45
C ASN A 69 10.58 -16.65 -19.94
N ASP A 70 11.25 -16.53 -18.81
CA ASP A 70 12.17 -17.54 -18.27
C ASP A 70 11.83 -17.93 -16.85
N VAL A 71 12.37 -19.09 -16.46
CA VAL A 71 12.55 -19.51 -15.08
C VAL A 71 14.05 -19.65 -14.82
N VAL A 72 14.48 -19.43 -13.59
CA VAL A 72 15.89 -19.59 -13.19
C VAL A 72 16.01 -20.75 -12.22
N ILE A 73 16.86 -21.70 -12.56
CA ILE A 73 17.06 -22.93 -11.79
C ILE A 73 18.56 -23.12 -11.61
N ASN A 74 19.01 -23.17 -10.35
CA ASN A 74 20.42 -23.30 -10.00
C ASN A 74 21.32 -22.30 -10.79
N GLY A 75 20.91 -21.04 -10.85
CA GLY A 75 21.59 -19.96 -11.59
C GLY A 75 21.46 -20.02 -13.11
N SER A 76 20.81 -21.04 -13.68
CA SER A 76 20.64 -21.20 -15.12
C SER A 76 19.30 -20.64 -15.57
N HIS A 77 19.33 -19.68 -16.49
CA HIS A 77 18.13 -19.16 -17.15
C HIS A 77 17.64 -20.17 -18.19
N ILE A 78 16.36 -20.54 -18.12
CA ILE A 78 15.70 -21.45 -19.07
C ILE A 78 14.48 -20.73 -19.63
N HIS A 79 14.46 -20.56 -20.94
CA HIS A 79 13.33 -19.92 -21.60
C HIS A 79 12.11 -20.84 -21.56
N VAL A 80 10.92 -20.26 -21.43
CA VAL A 80 9.63 -20.92 -21.39
C VAL A 80 8.78 -20.37 -22.52
N ALA A 81 8.38 -21.25 -23.43
CA ALA A 81 7.58 -20.86 -24.59
C ALA A 81 6.25 -21.63 -24.62
N VAL A 82 5.20 -20.93 -25.03
CA VAL A 82 3.84 -21.48 -25.16
C VAL A 82 3.68 -22.05 -26.55
N LEU A 83 3.21 -23.30 -26.64
CA LEU A 83 2.81 -23.90 -27.90
C LEU A 83 1.47 -23.31 -28.33
N ASP A 84 1.43 -22.65 -29.49
CA ASP A 84 0.22 -22.03 -30.01
C ASP A 84 -0.76 -23.05 -30.64
N SER A 85 -1.92 -22.55 -31.09
CA SER A 85 -2.95 -23.38 -31.73
C SER A 85 -2.54 -23.96 -33.09
N GLU A 86 -1.50 -23.43 -33.73
CA GLU A 86 -0.94 -23.92 -34.98
C GLU A 86 0.26 -24.85 -34.78
N GLU A 87 0.47 -25.31 -33.54
CA GLU A 87 1.64 -26.11 -33.13
C GLU A 87 2.97 -25.42 -33.44
N LYS A 88 3.02 -24.10 -33.27
CA LYS A 88 4.22 -23.29 -33.43
C LYS A 88 4.64 -22.64 -32.11
N ILE A 89 5.92 -22.32 -32.06
CA ILE A 89 6.54 -21.59 -30.98
C ILE A 89 7.29 -20.42 -31.59
N SER A 90 7.10 -19.22 -31.06
CA SER A 90 7.76 -18.02 -31.54
C SER A 90 8.71 -17.39 -30.51
N ILE A 91 9.79 -16.79 -31.03
CA ILE A 91 10.75 -16.02 -30.23
C ILE A 91 11.31 -14.87 -31.05
N LYS A 92 11.67 -13.76 -30.40
CA LYS A 92 12.39 -12.68 -31.08
C LYS A 92 13.81 -13.09 -31.43
N SER A 93 14.25 -12.72 -32.64
CA SER A 93 15.57 -13.08 -33.17
C SER A 93 16.74 -12.50 -32.39
N VAL A 94 16.49 -11.45 -31.58
CA VAL A 94 17.45 -10.87 -30.63
C VAL A 94 17.84 -11.84 -29.51
N LEU A 95 16.99 -12.80 -29.14
CA LEU A 95 17.33 -13.78 -28.09
C LEU A 95 18.21 -14.91 -28.62
N VAL A 96 18.16 -15.19 -29.93
CA VAL A 96 18.91 -16.29 -30.54
C VAL A 96 20.40 -15.98 -30.61
N GLY A 97 21.22 -16.93 -30.13
CA GLY A 97 22.67 -16.78 -30.03
C GLY A 97 23.14 -15.92 -28.85
N THR A 98 22.26 -15.69 -27.86
CA THR A 98 22.62 -15.13 -26.55
C THR A 98 22.73 -16.23 -25.51
N ASP A 99 23.42 -15.95 -24.41
CA ASP A 99 23.56 -16.91 -23.30
C ASP A 99 22.21 -17.22 -22.61
N TYR A 100 21.16 -16.42 -22.88
CA TYR A 100 19.81 -16.61 -22.37
C TYR A 100 19.18 -17.93 -22.86
N LEU A 101 19.50 -18.36 -24.08
CA LEU A 101 18.97 -19.60 -24.67
C LEU A 101 19.92 -20.80 -24.52
N LYS A 102 21.05 -20.62 -23.82
CA LYS A 102 22.08 -21.67 -23.69
C LYS A 102 21.54 -22.94 -23.04
N SER A 103 20.68 -22.79 -22.03
CA SER A 103 20.00 -23.91 -21.35
C SER A 103 18.83 -24.48 -22.15
N GLY A 104 18.52 -23.91 -23.33
CA GLY A 104 17.37 -24.29 -24.14
C GLY A 104 16.06 -23.60 -23.74
N THR A 105 14.98 -24.08 -24.34
CA THR A 105 13.63 -23.58 -24.17
C THR A 105 12.71 -24.73 -23.80
N LEU A 106 12.01 -24.64 -22.67
CA LEU A 106 10.92 -25.56 -22.33
C LEU A 106 9.64 -25.15 -23.05
N VAL A 107 8.95 -26.13 -23.61
CA VAL A 107 7.71 -25.95 -24.35
C VAL A 107 6.54 -26.35 -23.46
N VAL A 108 5.59 -25.43 -23.31
CA VAL A 108 4.39 -25.64 -22.50
C VAL A 108 3.17 -25.63 -23.39
N LYS A 109 2.36 -26.69 -23.30
CA LYS A 109 1.03 -26.73 -23.89
C LYS A 109 0.01 -26.32 -22.84
N LEU A 110 -0.73 -25.25 -23.11
CA LEU A 110 -1.74 -24.74 -22.21
C LEU A 110 -3.15 -25.18 -22.62
N ASN A 111 -4.01 -25.40 -21.64
CA ASN A 111 -5.45 -25.56 -21.82
C ASN A 111 -6.16 -24.34 -21.25
N GLY A 112 -6.11 -23.24 -22.01
CA GLY A 112 -6.49 -21.92 -21.53
C GLY A 112 -5.57 -21.46 -20.38
N ILE A 113 -6.15 -20.87 -19.34
CA ILE A 113 -5.42 -20.35 -18.17
C ILE A 113 -5.57 -21.24 -16.93
N ARG A 114 -6.13 -22.45 -17.10
CA ARG A 114 -6.58 -23.30 -15.99
C ARG A 114 -5.75 -24.57 -15.82
N SER A 115 -5.10 -25.03 -16.88
CA SER A 115 -4.11 -26.08 -16.77
C SER A 115 -3.08 -25.97 -17.88
N GLY A 116 -1.98 -26.70 -17.72
CA GLY A 116 -0.97 -26.84 -18.75
C GLY A 116 0.08 -27.86 -18.35
N ALA A 117 0.86 -28.28 -19.34
CA ALA A 117 1.90 -29.28 -19.16
C ALA A 117 3.16 -28.93 -19.96
N VAL A 118 4.32 -29.29 -19.41
CA VAL A 118 5.58 -29.25 -20.15
C VAL A 118 5.63 -30.42 -21.12
N VAL A 119 5.64 -30.13 -22.41
CA VAL A 119 5.48 -31.11 -23.50
C VAL A 119 6.77 -31.38 -24.28
N GLY A 120 7.84 -30.65 -23.98
CA GLY A 120 9.15 -30.89 -24.55
C GLY A 120 10.12 -29.74 -24.37
N SER A 121 11.22 -29.78 -25.12
CA SER A 121 12.24 -28.73 -25.12
C SER A 121 12.79 -28.47 -26.53
N ILE A 122 13.21 -27.23 -26.80
CA ILE A 122 13.97 -26.82 -27.97
C ILE A 122 15.38 -26.42 -27.52
N SER A 123 16.39 -26.97 -28.18
CA SER A 123 17.79 -26.64 -27.94
C SER A 123 18.20 -25.32 -28.59
N GLU A 124 19.30 -24.72 -28.11
CA GLU A 124 19.87 -23.53 -28.72
C GLU A 124 20.20 -23.73 -30.21
N ASN A 125 20.70 -24.92 -30.57
CA ASN A 125 21.10 -25.26 -31.94
C ASN A 125 19.90 -25.29 -32.90
N GLU A 126 18.72 -25.70 -32.43
CA GLU A 126 17.50 -25.68 -33.23
C GLU A 126 17.04 -24.25 -33.51
N TRP A 127 17.12 -23.36 -32.51
CA TRP A 127 16.86 -21.93 -32.70
C TRP A 127 17.85 -21.28 -33.67
N ARG A 128 19.15 -21.58 -33.54
CA ARG A 128 20.18 -21.11 -34.48
C ARG A 128 19.91 -21.61 -35.91
N SER A 129 19.59 -22.89 -36.05
CA SER A 129 19.25 -23.49 -37.35
C SER A 129 18.01 -22.86 -37.98
N ALA A 130 17.02 -22.45 -37.17
CA ALA A 130 15.84 -21.72 -37.65
C ALA A 130 16.18 -20.28 -38.05
N GLN A 131 17.07 -19.61 -37.30
CA GLN A 131 17.57 -18.28 -37.64
C GLN A 131 18.34 -18.28 -38.96
N ASP A 132 19.19 -19.27 -39.20
CA ASP A 132 19.96 -19.38 -40.45
C ASP A 132 19.06 -19.53 -41.69
N LYS A 133 17.91 -20.22 -41.52
CA LYS A 133 16.90 -20.39 -42.59
C LYS A 133 16.06 -19.12 -42.81
N ASN A 134 15.88 -18.30 -41.79
CA ASN A 134 15.01 -17.12 -41.78
C ASN A 134 15.74 -15.87 -41.26
N ALA A 135 16.93 -15.59 -41.80
CA ALA A 135 17.87 -14.61 -41.24
C ALA A 135 17.38 -13.15 -41.20
N MET A 136 16.25 -12.84 -41.85
CA MET A 136 15.71 -11.48 -42.01
C MET A 136 14.47 -11.19 -41.16
N THR A 137 13.92 -12.17 -40.40
CA THR A 137 12.70 -11.93 -39.62
C THR A 137 13.02 -11.46 -38.19
N PRO A 138 12.31 -10.43 -37.67
CA PRO A 138 12.48 -9.97 -36.29
C PRO A 138 11.97 -11.00 -35.27
N GLU A 139 11.07 -11.88 -35.72
CA GLU A 139 10.50 -12.98 -34.96
C GLU A 139 10.70 -14.28 -35.75
N LEU A 140 11.08 -15.34 -35.04
CA LEU A 140 11.31 -16.68 -35.57
C LEU A 140 10.21 -17.58 -35.03
N ALA A 141 9.59 -18.37 -35.90
CA ALA A 141 8.61 -19.37 -35.52
C ALA A 141 9.06 -20.76 -35.99
N ILE A 142 8.97 -21.76 -35.12
CA ILE A 142 9.29 -23.16 -35.42
C ILE A 142 8.03 -23.99 -35.16
N ALA A 143 7.72 -24.90 -36.07
CA ALA A 143 6.69 -25.92 -35.83
C ALA A 143 7.22 -26.97 -34.85
N PHE A 144 6.47 -27.23 -33.79
CA PHE A 144 6.88 -28.11 -32.70
C PHE A 144 5.84 -29.20 -32.49
N HIS A 145 6.29 -30.45 -32.55
CA HIS A 145 5.45 -31.61 -32.30
C HIS A 145 5.89 -32.24 -30.99
N PRO A 146 5.02 -32.33 -29.96
CA PRO A 146 5.34 -32.94 -28.68
C PRO A 146 5.92 -34.35 -28.83
N ASP A 147 7.07 -34.60 -28.20
CA ASP A 147 7.64 -35.94 -28.12
C ASP A 147 7.07 -36.69 -26.90
N ASN A 148 6.39 -37.80 -27.15
CA ASN A 148 5.85 -38.67 -26.10
C ASN A 148 6.93 -39.29 -25.20
N ARG A 149 8.21 -39.22 -25.59
CA ARG A 149 9.36 -39.71 -24.83
C ARG A 149 10.08 -38.62 -24.04
N PHE A 150 9.65 -37.36 -24.14
CA PHE A 150 10.27 -36.29 -23.38
C PHE A 150 10.19 -36.56 -21.88
N ASP A 151 11.34 -36.49 -21.22
CA ASP A 151 11.48 -36.56 -19.77
C ASP A 151 12.15 -35.28 -19.26
N LEU A 152 11.41 -34.54 -18.44
CA LEU A 152 11.87 -33.30 -17.83
C LEU A 152 13.05 -33.56 -16.87
N THR A 153 13.08 -34.71 -16.20
CA THR A 153 14.19 -35.08 -15.32
C THR A 153 15.48 -35.27 -16.11
N ASP A 154 15.42 -35.89 -17.28
CA ASP A 154 16.60 -36.09 -18.12
C ASP A 154 17.07 -34.78 -18.78
N PHE A 155 16.13 -33.87 -19.11
CA PHE A 155 16.48 -32.50 -19.50
C PHE A 155 17.34 -31.81 -18.43
N PHE A 156 16.93 -31.87 -17.16
CA PHE A 156 17.67 -31.25 -16.05
C PHE A 156 19.01 -31.91 -15.76
N LYS A 157 19.11 -33.25 -15.87
CA LYS A 157 20.41 -33.94 -15.76
C LYS A 157 21.39 -33.53 -16.87
N GLY A 158 20.86 -33.15 -18.04
CA GLY A 158 21.65 -32.69 -19.19
C GLY A 158 22.15 -31.25 -19.08
N LEU A 159 21.66 -30.45 -18.12
CA LEU A 159 22.13 -29.09 -17.91
C LEU A 159 23.49 -29.10 -17.21
N ALA A 160 24.56 -28.88 -17.98
CA ALA A 160 25.87 -28.58 -17.42
C ALA A 160 25.82 -27.21 -16.71
N HIS A 161 26.34 -27.14 -15.48
CA HIS A 161 26.56 -25.87 -14.77
C HIS A 161 27.71 -25.09 -15.41
N GLU A 162 27.47 -24.50 -16.57
CA GLU A 162 28.41 -23.55 -17.17
C GLU A 162 27.95 -22.13 -16.84
N GLN A 163 28.67 -21.47 -15.94
CA GLN A 163 28.47 -20.04 -15.70
C GLN A 163 28.74 -19.25 -16.99
N PRO A 164 27.88 -18.27 -17.34
CA PRO A 164 28.11 -17.44 -18.51
C PRO A 164 29.34 -16.54 -18.29
N GLU A 165 30.43 -16.80 -19.01
CA GLU A 165 31.56 -15.88 -19.10
C GLU A 165 31.17 -14.69 -19.99
N SER A 166 30.83 -13.54 -19.41
CA SER A 166 30.51 -12.35 -20.20
C SER A 166 31.78 -11.80 -20.86
N LYS A 167 31.84 -11.80 -22.20
CA LYS A 167 33.00 -11.31 -22.97
C LYS A 167 33.09 -9.78 -23.09
N ARG A 168 32.10 -9.03 -22.60
CA ARG A 168 32.09 -7.55 -22.57
C ARG A 168 31.35 -7.04 -21.33
N THR A 169 31.93 -6.06 -20.64
CA THR A 169 31.29 -5.34 -19.53
C THR A 169 30.23 -4.38 -20.07
N VAL A 170 28.97 -4.81 -20.08
CA VAL A 170 27.81 -3.94 -20.34
C VAL A 170 27.65 -2.97 -19.17
N THR A 171 27.43 -1.68 -19.45
CA THR A 171 27.23 -0.68 -18.39
C THR A 171 25.77 -0.55 -18.00
N ALA A 172 25.51 -0.11 -16.76
CA ALA A 172 24.15 0.14 -16.29
C ALA A 172 23.41 1.20 -17.15
N THR A 173 24.14 2.19 -17.68
CA THR A 173 23.59 3.23 -18.56
C THR A 173 23.11 2.65 -19.89
N ASP A 174 23.89 1.75 -20.50
CA ASP A 174 23.51 1.08 -21.76
C ASP A 174 22.25 0.23 -21.55
N CYS A 175 22.18 -0.49 -20.43
CA CYS A 175 20.99 -1.25 -20.05
C CYS A 175 19.77 -0.35 -19.85
N LEU A 176 19.91 0.79 -19.18
CA LEU A 176 18.79 1.72 -18.97
C LEU A 176 18.30 2.36 -20.28
N ALA A 177 19.22 2.71 -21.18
CA ALA A 177 18.86 3.21 -22.50
C ALA A 177 18.09 2.13 -23.29
N PHE A 178 18.57 0.90 -23.26
CA PHE A 178 17.91 -0.24 -23.88
C PHE A 178 16.53 -0.54 -23.29
N LEU A 179 16.37 -0.49 -21.96
CA LEU A 179 15.07 -0.71 -21.31
C LEU A 179 14.04 0.38 -21.64
N LYS A 180 14.49 1.58 -22.03
CA LYS A 180 13.61 2.67 -22.49
C LYS A 180 13.20 2.52 -23.94
N ASP A 181 14.16 2.22 -24.82
CA ASP A 181 13.91 2.06 -26.25
C ASP A 181 14.80 0.96 -26.87
N PRO A 182 14.35 -0.30 -26.82
CA PRO A 182 15.13 -1.45 -27.29
C PRO A 182 15.43 -1.40 -28.79
N ASP A 183 14.48 -0.91 -29.59
CA ASP A 183 14.54 -0.92 -31.05
C ASP A 183 15.51 0.15 -31.60
N SER A 184 15.89 1.14 -30.78
CA SER A 184 16.88 2.15 -31.14
C SER A 184 18.30 1.61 -31.30
N LEU A 185 18.60 0.43 -30.72
CA LEU A 185 19.94 -0.15 -30.71
C LEU A 185 20.11 -1.23 -31.79
N PRO A 186 21.31 -1.38 -32.39
CA PRO A 186 21.59 -2.49 -33.30
C PRO A 186 21.41 -3.87 -32.62
N ILE A 187 20.90 -4.87 -33.34
CA ILE A 187 20.59 -6.21 -32.79
C ILE A 187 21.78 -6.87 -32.06
N ASN A 188 23.01 -6.67 -32.53
CA ASN A 188 24.21 -7.19 -31.87
C ASN A 188 24.45 -6.53 -30.50
N THR A 189 24.15 -5.23 -30.37
CA THR A 189 24.22 -4.50 -29.09
C THR A 189 23.10 -4.98 -28.17
N GLN A 190 21.88 -5.17 -28.68
CA GLN A 190 20.77 -5.73 -27.92
C GLN A 190 21.13 -7.13 -27.36
N LYS A 191 21.70 -8.01 -28.20
CA LYS A 191 22.19 -9.34 -27.82
C LYS A 191 23.22 -9.27 -26.69
N GLN A 192 24.19 -8.37 -26.78
CA GLN A 192 25.19 -8.17 -25.74
C GLN A 192 24.57 -7.69 -24.42
N ILE A 193 23.61 -6.77 -24.48
CA ILE A 193 22.92 -6.26 -23.30
C ILE A 193 22.09 -7.36 -22.63
N VAL A 194 21.35 -8.16 -23.42
CA VAL A 194 20.58 -9.31 -22.90
C VAL A 194 21.51 -10.31 -22.21
N SER A 195 22.63 -10.71 -22.84
CA SER A 195 23.64 -11.56 -22.21
C SER A 195 24.22 -10.93 -20.93
N GLY A 196 24.48 -9.62 -20.92
CA GLY A 196 25.00 -8.90 -19.75
C GLY A 196 24.01 -8.86 -18.59
N LEU A 197 22.70 -8.75 -18.88
CA LEU A 197 21.64 -8.73 -17.87
C LEU A 197 21.44 -10.09 -17.18
N LEU A 198 22.00 -11.18 -17.70
CA LEU A 198 22.04 -12.46 -16.97
C LEU A 198 22.97 -12.40 -15.75
N ASN A 199 23.94 -11.47 -15.74
CA ASN A 199 24.79 -11.25 -14.58
C ASN A 199 24.05 -10.44 -13.51
N ARG A 200 23.87 -11.07 -12.34
CA ARG A 200 23.20 -10.46 -11.17
C ARG A 200 23.81 -9.10 -10.77
N SER A 201 25.13 -8.96 -10.79
CA SER A 201 25.80 -7.70 -10.42
C SER A 201 25.43 -6.54 -11.35
N VAL A 202 25.24 -6.83 -12.64
CA VAL A 202 24.79 -5.85 -13.63
C VAL A 202 23.33 -5.48 -13.38
N ARG A 203 22.46 -6.47 -13.11
CA ARG A 203 21.05 -6.21 -12.76
C ARG A 203 20.90 -5.32 -11.52
N GLU A 204 21.66 -5.62 -10.47
CA GLU A 204 21.67 -4.82 -9.24
C GLU A 204 22.15 -3.38 -9.51
N SER A 205 23.20 -3.23 -10.34
CA SER A 205 23.70 -1.91 -10.76
C SER A 205 22.66 -1.12 -11.58
N VAL A 206 21.90 -1.80 -12.44
CA VAL A 206 20.81 -1.19 -13.23
C VAL A 206 19.65 -0.79 -12.32
N ALA A 207 19.25 -1.64 -11.37
CA ALA A 207 18.20 -1.33 -10.41
C ALA A 207 18.57 -0.12 -9.54
N LEU A 208 19.81 -0.07 -9.05
CA LEU A 208 20.35 1.09 -8.33
C LEU A 208 20.31 2.35 -9.20
N ALA A 209 20.75 2.28 -10.45
CA ALA A 209 20.74 3.42 -11.36
C ALA A 209 19.32 3.86 -11.76
N ALA A 210 18.36 2.93 -11.85
CA ALA A 210 16.95 3.22 -12.10
C ALA A 210 16.29 3.95 -10.91
N ASN A 211 16.54 3.47 -9.69
CA ASN A 211 16.05 4.06 -8.44
C ASN A 211 16.75 5.38 -8.07
N SER A 212 17.86 5.69 -8.74
CA SER A 212 18.56 6.98 -8.61
C SER A 212 17.88 8.11 -9.39
N ASN A 213 16.75 7.85 -10.06
CA ASN A 213 16.06 8.86 -10.85
C ASN A 213 15.52 9.98 -9.96
N LYS A 214 16.05 11.19 -10.20
CA LYS A 214 15.63 12.46 -9.61
C LYS A 214 14.13 12.72 -9.70
N ASP A 215 13.43 12.06 -10.62
CA ASP A 215 12.01 12.29 -10.91
C ASP A 215 11.09 11.83 -9.77
N GLU A 216 11.35 10.68 -9.13
CA GLU A 216 10.55 10.26 -7.95
C GLU A 216 10.79 11.18 -6.75
N THR A 217 12.03 11.65 -6.57
CA THR A 217 12.33 12.64 -5.51
C THR A 217 11.62 13.96 -5.78
N ILE A 218 11.55 14.41 -7.04
CA ILE A 218 10.82 15.63 -7.43
C ILE A 218 9.32 15.45 -7.22
N GLU A 219 8.75 14.29 -7.54
CA GLU A 219 7.34 13.98 -7.33
C GLU A 219 6.98 13.93 -5.84
N VAL A 220 7.78 13.24 -5.03
CA VAL A 220 7.62 13.21 -3.56
C VAL A 220 7.73 14.61 -2.96
N LEU A 221 8.70 15.42 -3.41
CA LEU A 221 8.84 16.80 -2.96
C LEU A 221 7.65 17.68 -3.39
N ARG A 222 7.10 17.44 -4.58
CA ARG A 222 5.91 18.15 -5.07
C ARG A 222 4.67 17.78 -4.27
N ASP A 223 4.45 16.50 -4.00
CA ASP A 223 3.32 16.02 -3.20
C ASP A 223 3.43 16.47 -1.75
N ALA A 224 4.64 16.44 -1.17
CA ALA A 224 4.90 16.99 0.15
C ALA A 224 4.64 18.51 0.20
N SER A 225 4.98 19.25 -0.86
CA SER A 225 4.68 20.68 -0.98
C SER A 225 3.17 20.94 -1.03
N VAL A 226 2.43 20.18 -1.85
CA VAL A 226 0.96 20.27 -1.95
C VAL A 226 0.31 19.93 -0.61
N TRP A 227 0.77 18.88 0.07
CA TRP A 227 0.27 18.48 1.37
C TRP A 227 0.50 19.57 2.42
N ASN A 228 1.73 20.10 2.52
CA ASN A 228 2.05 21.19 3.44
C ASN A 228 1.17 22.43 3.21
N ALA A 229 0.92 22.80 1.96
CA ALA A 229 0.03 23.93 1.64
C ALA A 229 -1.42 23.67 2.10
N ARG A 230 -1.93 22.45 1.92
CA ARG A 230 -3.27 22.06 2.40
C ARG A 230 -3.37 22.10 3.92
N VAL A 231 -2.35 21.60 4.61
CA VAL A 231 -2.27 21.60 6.08
C VAL A 231 -2.30 23.04 6.60
N GLU A 232 -1.51 23.95 6.02
CA GLU A 232 -1.47 25.35 6.44
C GLU A 232 -2.85 26.03 6.28
N LYS A 233 -3.47 25.88 5.11
CA LYS A 233 -4.79 26.45 4.82
C LYS A 233 -5.87 25.89 5.75
N PHE A 234 -5.82 24.59 6.06
CA PHE A 234 -6.78 23.97 6.96
C PHE A 234 -6.58 24.41 8.41
N SER A 235 -5.32 24.46 8.87
CA SER A 235 -4.96 24.89 10.22
C SER A 235 -5.37 26.34 10.48
N GLU A 236 -5.21 27.23 9.49
CA GLU A 236 -5.66 28.62 9.56
C GLU A 236 -7.17 28.72 9.80
N ARG A 237 -7.98 27.95 9.04
CA ARG A 237 -9.44 27.91 9.22
C ARG A 237 -9.86 27.42 10.61
N VAL A 238 -9.14 26.43 11.14
CA VAL A 238 -9.46 25.81 12.44
C VAL A 238 -8.97 26.65 13.62
N THR A 239 -7.92 27.46 13.45
CA THR A 239 -7.32 28.29 14.53
C THR A 239 -8.35 29.22 15.17
N SER A 240 -9.22 29.83 14.37
CA SER A 240 -10.30 30.70 14.86
C SER A 240 -11.28 30.01 15.83
N LYS A 241 -11.37 28.68 15.79
CA LYS A 241 -12.30 27.87 16.58
C LYS A 241 -11.70 27.31 17.86
N PHE A 242 -10.37 27.27 17.96
CA PHE A 242 -9.65 26.80 19.14
C PHE A 242 -8.65 27.86 19.62
N PRO A 243 -9.13 28.99 20.18
CA PRO A 243 -8.27 30.11 20.60
C PRO A 243 -7.30 29.73 21.72
N SER A 244 -7.55 28.63 22.44
CA SER A 244 -6.65 28.09 23.47
C SER A 244 -5.42 27.36 22.90
N PHE A 245 -5.42 27.03 21.61
CA PHE A 245 -4.30 26.34 20.97
C PHE A 245 -3.47 27.26 20.10
N ASN A 246 -2.16 27.06 20.14
CA ASN A 246 -1.27 27.68 19.17
C ASN A 246 -1.42 26.98 17.80
N ARG A 247 -1.15 27.73 16.72
CA ARG A 247 -1.24 27.22 15.35
C ARG A 247 -0.38 25.97 15.12
N ASN A 248 0.78 25.88 15.77
CA ASN A 248 1.69 24.75 15.62
C ASN A 248 1.09 23.44 16.17
N LYS A 249 0.32 23.51 17.25
CA LYS A 249 -0.35 22.36 17.85
C LYS A 249 -1.50 21.88 16.96
N ILE A 250 -2.28 22.81 16.40
CA ILE A 250 -3.32 22.48 15.40
C ILE A 250 -2.69 21.83 14.17
N LYS A 251 -1.60 22.39 13.66
CA LYS A 251 -0.84 21.84 12.53
C LYS A 251 -0.36 20.41 12.81
N ALA A 252 0.15 20.15 14.01
CA ALA A 252 0.60 18.82 14.42
C ALA A 252 -0.54 17.79 14.43
N ALA A 253 -1.73 18.16 14.91
CA ALA A 253 -2.90 17.28 14.88
C ALA A 253 -3.35 16.99 13.45
N VAL A 254 -3.39 18.01 12.57
CA VAL A 254 -3.74 17.85 11.15
C VAL A 254 -2.77 16.92 10.43
N LEU A 255 -1.46 17.05 10.70
CA LEU A 255 -0.44 16.16 10.13
C LEU A 255 -0.62 14.71 10.60
N ARG A 256 -0.79 14.50 11.91
CA ARG A 256 -0.99 13.17 12.50
C ARG A 256 -2.22 12.45 11.95
N ILE A 257 -3.29 13.20 11.66
CA ILE A 257 -4.51 12.65 11.06
C ILE A 257 -4.34 12.45 9.55
N GLY A 258 -3.58 13.32 8.87
CA GLY A 258 -3.12 13.13 7.49
C GLY A 258 -2.40 11.82 7.27
N GLU A 259 -1.55 11.42 8.21
CA GLU A 259 -0.86 10.13 8.18
C GLU A 259 -1.82 8.94 8.32
N LYS A 260 -2.94 9.11 9.03
CA LYS A 260 -3.91 8.03 9.30
C LYS A 260 -4.99 7.90 8.23
N LEU A 261 -5.54 9.02 7.75
CA LEU A 261 -6.73 9.08 6.89
C LEU A 261 -6.42 9.62 5.48
N GLY A 262 -5.16 9.99 5.21
CA GLY A 262 -4.73 10.57 3.95
C GLY A 262 -4.88 12.10 3.87
N GLY A 263 -4.28 12.70 2.83
CA GLY A 263 -4.10 14.15 2.71
C GLY A 263 -5.28 14.95 2.13
N GLN A 264 -6.51 14.43 2.21
CA GLN A 264 -7.70 15.08 1.65
C GLN A 264 -8.50 15.81 2.73
N THR A 265 -8.10 17.05 3.03
CA THR A 265 -8.70 17.90 4.08
C THR A 265 -10.17 18.30 3.81
N GLU A 266 -10.68 18.05 2.60
CA GLU A 266 -12.07 18.33 2.22
C GLU A 266 -13.03 17.20 2.61
N MET A 267 -12.52 15.98 2.83
CA MET A 267 -13.35 14.85 3.25
C MET A 267 -13.99 15.12 4.63
N ALA A 268 -15.26 14.76 4.79
CA ALA A 268 -15.99 14.94 6.04
C ALA A 268 -15.35 14.16 7.20
N GLU A 269 -14.92 12.93 6.92
CA GLU A 269 -14.27 12.04 7.91
C GLU A 269 -12.93 12.58 8.42
N PHE A 270 -12.14 13.20 7.53
CA PHE A 270 -10.90 13.88 7.90
C PHE A 270 -11.18 15.06 8.83
N ARG A 271 -12.13 15.92 8.45
CA ARG A 271 -12.52 17.09 9.25
C ARG A 271 -13.04 16.70 10.62
N LYS A 272 -13.91 15.69 10.67
CA LYS A 272 -14.46 15.14 11.92
C LYS A 272 -13.35 14.63 12.84
N SER A 273 -12.42 13.86 12.29
CA SER A 273 -11.29 13.33 13.06
C SER A 273 -10.41 14.44 13.64
N VAL A 274 -10.11 15.48 12.86
CA VAL A 274 -9.30 16.62 13.35
C VAL A 274 -10.02 17.38 14.45
N LEU A 275 -11.30 17.67 14.26
CA LEU A 275 -12.07 18.40 15.26
C LEU A 275 -12.24 17.57 16.53
N ASN A 276 -12.47 16.26 16.42
CA ASN A 276 -12.55 15.37 17.57
C ASN A 276 -11.23 15.29 18.34
N GLU A 277 -10.10 15.14 17.65
CA GLU A 277 -8.79 15.07 18.30
C GLU A 277 -8.44 16.40 18.99
N LEU A 278 -8.70 17.54 18.36
CA LEU A 278 -8.47 18.85 18.97
C LEU A 278 -9.39 19.10 20.17
N THR A 279 -10.68 18.75 20.06
CA THR A 279 -11.62 18.83 21.18
C THR A 279 -11.17 17.94 22.35
N GLN A 280 -10.77 16.70 22.06
CA GLN A 280 -10.22 15.80 23.08
C GLN A 280 -8.96 16.37 23.71
N GLU A 281 -7.98 16.86 22.94
CA GLU A 281 -6.77 17.46 23.47
C GLU A 281 -7.06 18.70 24.32
N ALA A 282 -8.03 19.53 23.93
CA ALA A 282 -8.33 20.80 24.60
C ALA A 282 -8.89 20.54 26.00
N ILE A 283 -9.68 19.47 26.08
CA ILE A 283 -10.31 19.07 27.32
C ILE A 283 -9.34 18.21 28.17
N THR A 284 -8.46 17.44 27.53
CA THR A 284 -7.45 16.59 28.18
C THR A 284 -6.37 17.40 28.90
N GLU A 285 -5.95 18.56 28.37
CA GLU A 285 -4.96 19.44 29.05
C GLU A 285 -5.46 20.02 30.37
N LYS A 286 -6.78 20.05 30.58
CA LYS A 286 -7.41 20.66 31.76
C LYS A 286 -7.95 19.65 32.77
N LEU A 287 -7.77 18.34 32.55
CA LEU A 287 -8.39 17.29 33.36
C LEU A 287 -7.41 16.22 33.87
N THR A 288 -7.69 15.72 35.08
CA THR A 288 -7.02 14.56 35.70
C THR A 288 -7.41 13.24 35.02
N SER A 289 -6.55 12.22 35.12
CA SER A 289 -6.59 10.95 34.36
C SER A 289 -7.93 10.20 34.36
N GLN A 290 -8.67 10.24 35.47
CA GLN A 290 -9.96 9.54 35.64
C GLN A 290 -11.10 10.18 34.84
N ARG A 291 -10.98 11.48 34.52
CA ARG A 291 -12.03 12.30 33.87
C ARG A 291 -12.00 12.24 32.34
N LYS A 292 -10.92 11.73 31.75
CA LYS A 292 -10.74 11.58 30.30
C LYS A 292 -11.70 10.55 29.69
N ALA A 293 -12.00 9.48 30.42
CA ALA A 293 -12.85 8.38 29.92
C ALA A 293 -14.35 8.77 29.86
N GLN A 294 -14.85 9.48 30.87
CA GLN A 294 -16.23 9.99 30.87
C GLN A 294 -16.46 10.98 29.72
N LEU A 295 -15.46 11.80 29.43
CA LEU A 295 -15.56 12.80 28.39
C LEU A 295 -15.54 12.21 26.97
N ALA A 296 -14.76 11.16 26.71
CA ALA A 296 -14.81 10.44 25.43
C ALA A 296 -16.22 9.93 25.13
N LEU A 297 -16.89 9.36 26.15
CA LEU A 297 -18.28 8.91 26.05
C LEU A 297 -19.27 10.06 25.79
N LEU A 298 -19.02 11.24 26.36
CA LEU A 298 -19.84 12.43 26.13
C LEU A 298 -19.72 12.91 24.67
N ILE A 299 -18.50 13.01 24.17
CA ILE A 299 -18.21 13.45 22.79
C ILE A 299 -18.80 12.47 21.78
N ASP A 300 -18.69 11.16 22.01
CA ASP A 300 -19.29 10.14 21.15
C ASP A 300 -20.81 10.25 21.11
N ARG A 301 -21.46 10.49 22.26
CA ARG A 301 -22.93 10.67 22.32
C ARG A 301 -23.41 11.92 21.59
N ILE A 302 -22.68 13.02 21.69
CA ILE A 302 -23.03 14.27 20.99
C ILE A 302 -22.80 14.13 19.48
N SER A 303 -21.69 13.48 19.11
CA SER A 303 -21.38 13.11 17.72
C SER A 303 -22.40 12.13 17.11
N ALA A 304 -23.11 11.36 17.96
CA ALA A 304 -24.20 10.48 17.56
C ALA A 304 -25.59 11.16 17.54
N GLY A 305 -25.66 12.48 17.78
CA GLY A 305 -26.89 13.28 17.66
C GLY A 305 -27.61 13.63 18.96
N ALA A 306 -27.05 13.29 20.13
CA ALA A 306 -27.62 13.76 21.40
C ALA A 306 -27.43 15.28 21.58
N SER A 307 -28.37 15.96 22.25
CA SER A 307 -28.19 17.36 22.64
C SER A 307 -27.24 17.48 23.83
N ALA A 308 -26.42 18.53 23.86
CA ALA A 308 -25.40 18.72 24.91
C ALA A 308 -26.00 18.65 26.32
N LEU A 309 -27.14 19.32 26.53
CA LEU A 309 -27.82 19.36 27.83
C LEU A 309 -28.34 17.99 28.27
N ALA A 310 -28.91 17.20 27.36
CA ALA A 310 -29.42 15.86 27.69
C ALA A 310 -28.27 14.88 28.00
N ALA A 311 -27.18 14.97 27.23
CA ALA A 311 -26.02 14.11 27.41
C ALA A 311 -25.33 14.36 28.77
N VAL A 312 -25.17 15.62 29.17
CA VAL A 312 -24.55 15.97 30.46
C VAL A 312 -25.47 15.66 31.64
N LYS A 313 -26.78 15.90 31.52
CA LYS A 313 -27.76 15.56 32.58
C LYS A 313 -27.79 14.07 32.91
N GLN A 314 -27.54 13.20 31.93
CA GLN A 314 -27.45 11.74 32.14
C GLN A 314 -26.13 11.29 32.76
N MET A 315 -25.09 12.13 32.74
CA MET A 315 -23.75 11.79 33.23
C MET A 315 -23.48 12.34 34.63
N VAL A 316 -24.11 13.45 35.01
CA VAL A 316 -23.99 14.05 36.34
C VAL A 316 -24.87 13.27 37.33
N THR A 317 -24.27 12.77 38.41
CA THR A 317 -24.97 11.96 39.43
C THR A 317 -25.94 12.78 40.29
N ASN A 318 -25.68 14.09 40.46
CA ASN A 318 -26.52 15.00 41.23
C ASN A 318 -27.27 16.00 40.32
N PRO A 319 -28.61 15.89 40.19
CA PRO A 319 -29.41 16.80 39.37
C PRO A 319 -29.28 18.28 39.76
N LEU A 320 -29.12 18.57 41.05
CA LEU A 320 -29.03 19.95 41.53
C LEU A 320 -27.68 20.59 41.18
N SER A 321 -26.62 19.78 41.08
CA SER A 321 -25.31 20.24 40.59
C SER A 321 -25.35 20.60 39.11
N PHE A 322 -26.13 19.86 38.31
CA PHE A 322 -26.38 20.17 36.90
C PHE A 322 -27.15 21.49 36.74
N ASP A 323 -28.22 21.70 37.51
CA ASP A 323 -29.04 22.91 37.41
C ASP A 323 -28.25 24.17 37.82
N LEU A 324 -27.43 24.08 38.89
CA LEU A 324 -26.52 25.15 39.30
C LEU A 324 -25.47 25.45 38.22
N ALA A 325 -24.83 24.42 37.67
CA ALA A 325 -23.84 24.58 36.62
C ALA A 325 -24.44 25.18 35.35
N GLN A 326 -25.67 24.81 34.98
CA GLN A 326 -26.38 25.38 33.85
C GLN A 326 -26.68 26.88 34.07
N ALA A 327 -27.08 27.27 35.27
CA ALA A 327 -27.33 28.67 35.61
C ALA A 327 -26.04 29.51 35.51
N ILE A 328 -24.91 28.99 36.02
CA ILE A 328 -23.60 29.65 35.93
C ILE A 328 -23.14 29.74 34.47
N ASN A 329 -23.26 28.66 33.70
CA ASN A 329 -22.88 28.64 32.29
C ASN A 329 -23.68 29.66 31.46
N LYS A 330 -24.99 29.82 31.74
CA LYS A 330 -25.83 30.84 31.11
C LYS A 330 -25.39 32.27 31.45
N GLN A 331 -24.95 32.52 32.68
CA GLN A 331 -24.47 33.85 33.10
C GLN A 331 -23.15 34.23 32.44
N ARG A 332 -22.32 33.25 32.08
CA ARG A 332 -21.01 33.50 31.50
C ARG A 332 -21.03 33.99 30.06
N GLU A 333 -22.16 33.90 29.33
CA GLU A 333 -22.35 34.37 27.94
C GLU A 333 -21.13 34.18 27.01
N GLY A 334 -20.37 33.09 27.17
CA GLY A 334 -19.17 32.81 26.36
C GLY A 334 -17.92 33.66 26.66
N LEU A 335 -17.91 34.47 27.72
CA LEU A 335 -16.77 35.35 28.07
C LEU A 335 -15.60 34.61 28.73
N VAL A 336 -15.85 33.51 29.46
CA VAL A 336 -14.82 32.70 30.12
C VAL A 336 -15.21 31.22 30.03
N SER A 337 -14.43 30.44 29.29
CA SER A 337 -14.65 28.98 29.14
C SER A 337 -13.61 28.19 29.95
N PHE A 338 -14.04 27.09 30.58
CA PHE A 338 -13.21 26.14 31.30
C PHE A 338 -12.52 26.72 32.54
N ALA A 339 -13.26 27.53 33.31
CA ALA A 339 -12.84 28.07 34.61
C ALA A 339 -13.76 27.59 35.73
N SER A 340 -13.22 27.34 36.93
CA SER A 340 -14.04 27.04 38.11
C SER A 340 -14.98 28.19 38.43
N ALA A 341 -16.17 27.89 38.96
CA ALA A 341 -17.13 28.89 39.38
C ALA A 341 -16.60 29.69 40.59
N THR A 342 -16.71 31.02 40.52
CA THR A 342 -16.37 31.91 41.62
C THR A 342 -17.45 31.87 42.69
N VAL A 343 -17.11 32.29 43.91
CA VAL A 343 -18.07 32.33 45.04
C VAL A 343 -19.27 33.23 44.73
N GLU A 344 -19.05 34.29 43.95
CA GLU A 344 -20.10 35.21 43.49
C GLU A 344 -21.06 34.54 42.48
N GLU A 345 -20.51 33.78 41.53
CA GLU A 345 -21.31 33.01 40.55
C GLU A 345 -22.17 31.95 41.25
N PHE A 346 -21.61 31.24 42.24
CA PHE A 346 -22.38 30.32 43.06
C PHE A 346 -23.53 31.03 43.79
N GLY A 347 -23.25 32.14 44.48
CA GLY A 347 -24.27 32.89 45.23
C GLY A 347 -25.41 33.38 44.35
N LEU A 348 -25.11 33.85 43.14
CA LEU A 348 -26.10 34.27 42.14
C LEU A 348 -26.91 33.08 41.60
N ALA A 349 -26.27 31.94 41.33
CA ALA A 349 -26.95 30.74 40.85
C ALA A 349 -27.94 30.18 41.89
N PHE A 350 -27.55 30.10 43.16
CA PHE A 350 -28.44 29.70 44.26
C PHE A 350 -29.64 30.64 44.40
N LYS A 351 -29.41 31.95 44.29
CA LYS A 351 -30.47 32.97 44.35
C LYS A 351 -31.44 32.85 43.17
N ASN A 352 -30.94 32.63 41.97
CA ASN A 352 -31.76 32.53 40.76
C ASN A 352 -32.61 31.26 40.73
N LEU A 353 -32.13 30.18 41.33
CA LEU A 353 -32.85 28.91 41.42
C LEU A 353 -33.75 28.82 42.67
N ALA A 354 -33.84 29.91 43.47
CA ALA A 354 -34.59 29.97 44.73
C ALA A 354 -34.22 28.83 45.71
N LEU A 355 -32.95 28.40 45.68
CA LEU A 355 -32.43 27.33 46.52
C LEU A 355 -31.89 27.91 47.82
N GLN A 356 -32.20 27.27 48.95
CA GLN A 356 -31.54 27.63 50.21
C GLN A 356 -30.07 27.18 50.16
N PRO A 357 -29.09 28.06 50.40
CA PRO A 357 -27.70 27.66 50.46
C PRO A 357 -27.50 26.80 51.70
N THR A 358 -27.37 25.49 51.49
CA THR A 358 -27.02 24.56 52.57
C THR A 358 -25.53 24.74 52.85
N TYR A 359 -25.19 25.73 53.68
CA TYR A 359 -23.82 25.89 54.14
C TYR A 359 -23.43 24.64 54.94
N ALA A 360 -22.53 23.86 54.36
CA ALA A 360 -21.99 22.65 54.94
C ALA A 360 -21.31 22.96 56.27
N THR A 361 -21.99 22.65 57.38
CA THR A 361 -21.27 22.31 58.62
C THR A 361 -21.54 20.87 59.03
N HIS A 362 -22.73 20.30 58.80
CA HIS A 362 -22.95 18.88 59.06
C HIS A 362 -24.07 18.30 58.17
N SER A 363 -23.76 17.76 56.98
CA SER A 363 -24.64 16.74 56.40
C SER A 363 -23.86 15.79 55.50
N GLN A 364 -24.35 14.56 55.47
CA GLN A 364 -23.72 13.35 54.96
C GLN A 364 -23.42 13.44 53.46
N LYS A 365 -22.38 12.71 53.05
CA LYS A 365 -21.84 12.28 51.73
C LYS A 365 -22.60 12.46 50.39
N GLU A 366 -23.79 13.04 50.32
CA GLU A 366 -24.58 13.24 49.08
C GLU A 366 -24.99 14.71 48.85
N ALA A 367 -24.53 15.64 49.70
CA ALA A 367 -24.82 17.06 49.57
C ALA A 367 -23.92 17.74 48.51
N VAL A 368 -24.56 18.36 47.52
CA VAL A 368 -24.06 19.30 46.49
C VAL A 368 -22.72 19.93 46.84
N GLY A 369 -21.62 19.28 46.44
CA GLY A 369 -20.28 19.80 46.62
C GLY A 369 -19.95 20.85 45.55
N LEU A 370 -19.20 21.89 45.92
CA LEU A 370 -18.63 22.85 44.97
C LEU A 370 -17.90 22.14 43.81
N ASP A 371 -17.23 21.03 44.13
CA ASP A 371 -16.55 20.19 43.15
C ASP A 371 -17.51 19.52 42.15
N ALA A 372 -18.68 19.07 42.59
CA ALA A 372 -19.68 18.43 41.72
C ALA A 372 -20.34 19.46 40.77
N VAL A 373 -20.52 20.71 41.22
CA VAL A 373 -21.01 21.79 40.36
C VAL A 373 -19.95 22.21 39.34
N ASN A 374 -18.70 22.36 39.77
CA ASN A 374 -17.58 22.64 38.86
C ASN A 374 -17.37 21.51 37.84
N GLU A 375 -17.60 20.26 38.24
CA GLU A 375 -17.57 19.10 37.34
C GLU A 375 -18.68 19.16 36.29
N ALA A 376 -19.92 19.40 36.72
CA ALA A 376 -21.04 19.58 35.81
C ALA A 376 -20.83 20.78 34.85
N LEU A 377 -20.20 21.86 35.32
CA LEU A 377 -19.89 23.04 34.52
C LEU A 377 -18.87 22.72 33.42
N LEU A 378 -17.79 22.00 33.76
CA LEU A 378 -16.79 21.55 32.78
C LEU A 378 -17.40 20.62 31.73
N LEU A 379 -18.28 19.70 32.13
CA LEU A 379 -18.99 18.80 31.21
C LEU A 379 -19.95 19.57 30.29
N LEU A 380 -20.64 20.59 30.81
CA LEU A 380 -21.51 21.47 30.01
C LEU A 380 -20.72 22.28 28.98
N GLU A 381 -19.59 22.87 29.37
CA GLU A 381 -18.73 23.62 28.46
C GLU A 381 -18.11 22.72 27.38
N ALA A 382 -17.67 21.51 27.75
CA ALA A 382 -17.21 20.50 26.81
C ALA A 382 -18.31 20.03 25.85
N ALA A 383 -19.52 19.83 26.35
CA ALA A 383 -20.66 19.42 25.54
C ALA A 383 -21.09 20.52 24.56
N ASN A 384 -21.08 21.79 24.99
CA ASN A 384 -21.36 22.92 24.12
C ASN A 384 -20.30 23.05 23.01
N LEU A 385 -19.02 22.84 23.32
CA LEU A 385 -17.95 22.86 22.33
C LEU A 385 -18.12 21.71 21.32
N ALA A 386 -18.46 20.51 21.79
CA ALA A 386 -18.77 19.37 20.93
C ALA A 386 -20.01 19.60 20.05
N GLU A 387 -21.06 20.25 20.57
CA GLU A 387 -22.27 20.57 19.81
C GLU A 387 -22.01 21.67 18.76
N GLN A 388 -21.22 22.70 19.09
CA GLN A 388 -20.74 23.69 18.11
C GLN A 388 -19.91 23.03 16.99
N VAL A 389 -19.10 22.02 17.32
CA VAL A 389 -18.37 21.22 16.33
C VAL A 389 -19.32 20.43 15.42
N ARG A 390 -20.40 19.86 15.97
CA ARG A 390 -21.45 19.18 15.17
C ARG A 390 -22.20 20.15 14.26
N GLU A 391 -22.49 21.36 14.70
CA GLU A 391 -23.15 22.39 13.85
C GLU A 391 -22.29 22.81 12.65
N LEU A 392 -20.98 22.55 12.70
CA LEU A 392 -20.06 22.76 11.58
C LEU A 392 -20.01 21.56 10.61
N GLU A 393 -20.74 20.47 10.89
CA GLU A 393 -20.95 19.32 10.01
C GLU A 393 -22.07 19.53 8.97
N LEU A 394 -22.79 20.67 9.00
CA LEU A 394 -23.77 21.10 8.00
C LEU A 394 -23.18 22.11 6.99
#